data_AF-A0A356EN07-F1
#
_entry.id   AF-A0A356EN07-F1
#
_cell.length_a   1.000
_cell.length_b   1.000
_cell.length_c   1.000
_cell.angle_alpha   90.00
_cell.angle_beta   90.00
_cell.angle_gamma   90.00
#
_symmetry.space_group_name_H-M   'P 1'
#
loop_
_entity.id
_entity.type
_entity.pdbx_description
1 polymer ?
#
loop_
_entity_poly.entity_id
_entity_poly.type
_entity_poly.pdbx_seq_one_letter_code
_entity_poly.pdbx_strand_id
1 'polypeptide(L)'
;EMEVYDSSVVTPSAYTSYSQSIDGILGVELDPTTELCDKLVAGALALDGTLNVTSLGGAFANGQVFDILDWASLSGSFETVNLPALASGLSWDISDLYTSGELRVVPEPAMMSLLLLGLIGAVGLARRRR
;
A
#
# COMPACT_ATOMS: atom_id res chain seq x y z
N GLU A 1 19.81 -8.07 -43.56
CA GLU A 1 20.01 -8.37 -42.14
C GLU A 1 18.65 -8.38 -41.48
N MET A 2 18.30 -9.45 -40.77
CA MET A 2 17.03 -9.59 -40.07
C MET A 2 17.34 -9.29 -38.60
N GLU A 3 16.93 -8.12 -38.13
CA GLU A 3 17.14 -7.72 -36.75
C GLU A 3 16.28 -8.61 -35.85
N VAL A 4 16.94 -9.48 -35.10
CA VAL A 4 16.28 -10.33 -34.11
C VAL A 4 15.84 -9.41 -32.98
N TYR A 5 14.54 -9.15 -32.89
CA TYR A 5 13.95 -8.47 -31.76
C TYR A 5 14.10 -9.38 -30.53
N ASP A 6 15.01 -9.03 -29.63
CA ASP A 6 15.15 -9.68 -28.34
C ASP A 6 13.94 -9.28 -27.46
N SER A 7 12.99 -10.20 -27.34
CA SER A 7 11.77 -10.02 -26.55
C SER A 7 11.94 -10.41 -25.07
N SER A 8 13.16 -10.45 -24.54
CA SER A 8 13.41 -10.93 -23.17
C SER A 8 13.29 -9.85 -22.08
N VAL A 9 13.03 -8.60 -22.43
CA VAL A 9 12.67 -7.58 -21.43
C VAL A 9 11.16 -7.61 -21.21
N VAL A 10 10.72 -8.29 -20.16
CA VAL A 10 9.40 -8.08 -19.58
C VAL A 10 9.42 -6.69 -18.93
N THR A 11 9.40 -5.63 -19.75
CA THR A 11 8.94 -4.34 -19.25
C THR A 11 7.48 -4.53 -18.88
N PRO A 12 7.01 -4.05 -17.70
CA PRO A 12 5.58 -3.92 -17.48
C PRO A 12 5.01 -3.23 -18.72
N SER A 13 4.05 -3.86 -19.40
CA SER A 13 3.43 -3.26 -20.58
C SER A 13 2.78 -1.95 -20.12
N ALA A 14 3.51 -0.84 -20.26
CA ALA A 14 3.03 0.45 -19.82
C ALA A 14 1.78 0.78 -20.63
N TYR A 15 0.65 0.93 -19.95
CA TYR A 15 -0.57 1.33 -20.60
C TYR A 15 -0.46 2.79 -21.00
N THR A 16 -0.98 3.18 -22.16
CA THR A 16 -1.20 4.61 -22.46
C THR A 16 -2.19 5.21 -21.47
N SER A 17 -3.21 4.45 -21.09
CA SER A 17 -4.16 4.83 -20.05
C SER A 17 -4.76 3.61 -19.35
N TYR A 18 -5.08 3.76 -18.07
CA TYR A 18 -5.88 2.82 -17.28
C TYR A 18 -7.02 3.57 -16.59
N SER A 19 -8.23 2.99 -16.63
CA SER A 19 -9.39 3.52 -15.91
C SER A 19 -10.04 2.38 -15.15
N GLN A 20 -10.10 2.50 -13.83
CA GLN A 20 -10.88 1.62 -12.98
C GLN A 20 -12.32 2.13 -12.86
N SER A 21 -13.28 1.22 -12.84
CA SER A 21 -14.67 1.53 -12.50
C SER A 21 -14.91 1.43 -11.00
N ILE A 22 -16.01 1.98 -10.51
CA ILE A 22 -16.41 1.93 -9.09
C ILE A 22 -16.54 0.51 -8.52
N ASP A 23 -16.99 -0.46 -9.31
CA ASP A 23 -17.05 -1.88 -8.90
C ASP A 23 -15.75 -2.65 -9.22
N GLY A 24 -14.74 -1.94 -9.71
CA GLY A 24 -13.47 -2.52 -10.14
C GLY A 24 -12.55 -2.83 -8.95
N ILE A 25 -11.76 -3.89 -9.10
CA ILE A 25 -10.76 -4.29 -8.12
C ILE A 25 -9.39 -4.32 -8.81
N LEU A 26 -8.43 -3.56 -8.30
CA LEU A 26 -7.02 -3.72 -8.65
C LEU A 26 -6.38 -4.68 -7.65
N GLY A 27 -5.96 -5.85 -8.11
CA GLY A 27 -5.17 -6.79 -7.32
C GLY A 27 -3.69 -6.47 -7.43
N VAL A 28 -2.99 -6.45 -6.29
CA VAL A 28 -1.53 -6.26 -6.22
C VAL A 28 -0.94 -7.27 -5.24
N GLU A 29 0.05 -8.05 -5.69
CA GLU A 29 0.77 -8.98 -4.84
C GLU A 29 2.09 -8.36 -4.34
N LEU A 30 2.35 -8.50 -3.04
CA LEU A 30 3.62 -8.12 -2.41
C LEU A 30 4.35 -9.37 -1.90
N ASP A 31 5.67 -9.41 -2.11
CA ASP A 31 6.56 -10.36 -1.47
C ASP A 31 7.48 -9.62 -0.47
N PRO A 32 7.13 -9.61 0.83
CA PRO A 32 7.96 -9.06 1.90
C PRO A 32 9.37 -9.66 2.00
N THR A 33 9.56 -10.90 1.52
CA THR A 33 10.83 -11.62 1.66
C THR A 33 11.85 -11.14 0.64
N THR A 34 11.39 -10.86 -0.59
CA THR A 34 12.22 -10.41 -1.69
C THR A 34 12.12 -8.90 -1.95
N GLU A 35 11.20 -8.22 -1.26
CA GLU A 35 10.86 -6.81 -1.47
C GLU A 35 10.40 -6.52 -2.91
N LEU A 36 9.83 -7.52 -3.57
CA LEU A 36 9.23 -7.40 -4.89
C LEU A 36 7.72 -7.22 -4.79
N CYS A 37 7.14 -6.63 -5.82
CA CYS A 37 5.69 -6.44 -5.93
C CYS A 37 5.22 -6.34 -7.38
N ASP A 38 3.92 -6.54 -7.57
CA ASP A 38 3.25 -6.12 -8.79
C ASP A 38 3.23 -4.59 -8.89
N LYS A 39 3.36 -4.09 -10.13
CA LYS A 39 3.32 -2.66 -10.42
C LYS A 39 2.45 -2.37 -11.65
N LEU A 40 1.46 -1.50 -11.49
CA LEU A 40 0.70 -0.95 -12.61
C LEU A 40 1.37 0.33 -13.12
N VAL A 41 1.73 0.35 -14.40
CA VAL A 41 2.32 1.52 -15.06
C VAL A 41 1.36 2.01 -16.14
N ALA A 42 0.90 3.26 -16.05
CA ALA A 42 -0.02 3.85 -17.02
C ALA A 42 0.22 5.33 -17.24
N GLY A 43 0.22 5.83 -18.49
CA GLY A 43 0.36 7.26 -18.77
C GLY A 43 -0.71 8.11 -18.07
N ALA A 44 -1.99 7.86 -18.38
CA ALA A 44 -3.12 8.41 -17.63
C ALA A 44 -3.74 7.34 -16.72
N LEU A 45 -3.75 7.59 -15.41
CA LEU A 45 -4.30 6.68 -14.40
C LEU A 45 -5.57 7.29 -13.79
N ALA A 46 -6.72 6.68 -14.04
CA ALA A 46 -8.00 7.03 -13.41
C ALA A 46 -8.39 5.92 -12.43
N LEU A 47 -8.44 6.26 -11.15
CA LEU A 47 -8.71 5.34 -10.04
C LEU A 47 -10.10 5.56 -9.46
N ASP A 48 -10.76 4.44 -9.14
CA ASP A 48 -12.07 4.35 -8.49
C ASP A 48 -12.14 2.95 -7.83
N GLY A 49 -13.19 2.65 -7.06
CA GLY A 49 -13.42 1.31 -6.53
C GLY A 49 -12.36 0.83 -5.53
N THR A 50 -11.85 -0.40 -5.68
CA THR A 50 -11.04 -1.06 -4.64
C THR A 50 -9.62 -1.39 -5.08
N LEU A 51 -8.64 -1.00 -4.26
CA LEU A 51 -7.31 -1.61 -4.25
C LEU A 51 -7.30 -2.77 -3.25
N ASN A 52 -6.92 -3.96 -3.72
CA ASN A 52 -6.78 -5.15 -2.90
C ASN A 52 -5.36 -5.70 -2.96
N VAL A 53 -4.61 -5.47 -1.87
CA VAL A 53 -3.22 -5.90 -1.76
C VAL A 53 -3.13 -7.22 -0.97
N THR A 54 -2.41 -8.19 -1.52
CA THR A 54 -2.17 -9.49 -0.89
C THR A 54 -0.68 -9.70 -0.63
N SER A 55 -0.36 -10.52 0.37
CA SER A 55 1.02 -10.93 0.65
C SER A 55 1.21 -12.37 0.19
N LEU A 56 2.28 -12.62 -0.56
CA LEU A 56 2.69 -13.96 -0.99
C LEU A 56 3.32 -14.80 0.13
N GLY A 57 3.49 -14.22 1.31
CA GLY A 57 4.06 -14.85 2.50
C GLY A 57 5.24 -14.05 3.08
N GLY A 58 5.78 -14.52 4.20
CA GLY A 58 6.82 -13.79 4.94
C GLY A 58 6.25 -12.73 5.89
N ALA A 59 7.15 -12.06 6.60
CA ALA A 59 6.79 -11.02 7.56
C ALA A 59 7.29 -9.67 7.05
N PHE A 60 6.39 -8.69 7.01
CA PHE A 60 6.77 -7.31 6.74
C PHE A 60 7.66 -6.76 7.86
N ALA A 61 8.61 -5.91 7.47
CA ALA A 61 9.56 -5.26 8.34
C ALA A 61 9.46 -3.74 8.22
N ASN A 62 9.78 -3.04 9.31
CA ASN A 62 9.85 -1.58 9.31
C ASN A 62 10.85 -1.08 8.25
N GLY A 63 10.44 -0.07 7.49
CA GLY A 63 11.24 0.58 6.45
C GLY A 63 11.06 -0.02 5.07
N GLN A 64 10.31 -1.11 4.92
CA GLN A 64 9.99 -1.65 3.60
C GLN A 64 9.09 -0.70 2.81
N VAL A 65 9.37 -0.58 1.53
CA VAL A 65 8.67 0.28 0.57
C VAL A 65 8.33 -0.54 -0.66
N PHE A 66 7.07 -0.48 -1.11
CA PHE A 66 6.59 -1.14 -2.31
C PHE A 66 5.98 -0.10 -3.24
N ASP A 67 6.59 0.09 -4.41
CA ASP A 67 6.10 0.97 -5.47
C ASP A 67 5.19 0.18 -6.41
N ILE A 68 3.88 0.39 -6.24
CA ILE A 68 2.84 -0.45 -6.88
C ILE A 68 2.11 0.27 -8.02
N LEU A 69 2.32 1.58 -8.19
CA LEU A 69 1.63 2.42 -9.17
C LEU A 69 2.58 3.46 -9.77
N ASP A 70 2.54 3.66 -11.09
CA ASP A 70 3.31 4.72 -11.74
C ASP A 70 2.52 5.33 -12.89
N TRP A 71 2.62 6.65 -13.02
CA TRP A 71 1.81 7.43 -13.94
C TRP A 71 2.42 8.76 -14.37
N ALA A 72 1.93 9.29 -15.50
CA ALA A 72 2.19 10.67 -15.92
C ALA A 72 1.10 11.65 -15.43
N SER A 73 -0.16 11.20 -15.39
CA SER A 73 -1.27 11.97 -14.81
C SER A 73 -2.23 11.07 -14.03
N LEU A 74 -2.64 11.51 -12.84
CA LEU A 74 -3.56 10.80 -11.95
C LEU A 74 -4.87 11.58 -11.79
N SER A 75 -5.99 10.86 -11.76
CA SER A 75 -7.29 11.38 -11.37
C SER A 75 -8.05 10.35 -10.51
N GLY A 76 -8.78 10.84 -9.51
CA GLY A 76 -9.50 9.98 -8.57
C GLY A 76 -8.59 9.32 -7.54
N SER A 77 -9.17 8.38 -6.80
CA SER A 77 -8.52 7.57 -5.76
C SER A 77 -9.33 6.30 -5.57
N PHE A 78 -8.75 5.24 -5.01
CA PHE A 78 -9.55 4.10 -4.59
C PHE A 78 -10.51 4.53 -3.47
N GLU A 79 -11.76 4.11 -3.55
CA GLU A 79 -12.74 4.27 -2.46
C GLU A 79 -12.40 3.34 -1.29
N THR A 80 -11.87 2.15 -1.59
CA THR A 80 -11.46 1.15 -0.59
C THR A 80 -10.03 0.69 -0.83
N VAL A 81 -9.24 0.63 0.24
CA VAL A 81 -7.87 0.12 0.23
C VAL A 81 -7.75 -1.01 1.25
N ASN A 82 -7.65 -2.24 0.77
CA ASN A 82 -7.45 -3.43 1.59
C ASN A 82 -5.96 -3.79 1.58
N LEU A 83 -5.35 -3.80 2.77
CA LEU A 83 -3.93 -4.12 2.94
C LEU A 83 -3.76 -5.38 3.81
N PRO A 84 -2.67 -6.15 3.61
CA PRO A 84 -2.35 -7.28 4.46
C PRO A 84 -2.18 -6.86 5.92
N ALA A 85 -2.58 -7.72 6.84
CA ALA A 85 -2.33 -7.52 8.26
C ALA A 85 -0.81 -7.50 8.55
N LEU A 86 -0.38 -6.57 9.39
CA LEU A 86 1.00 -6.46 9.84
C LEU A 86 1.16 -7.06 11.24
N ALA A 87 2.40 -7.38 11.61
CA ALA A 87 2.74 -7.74 12.97
C ALA A 87 2.51 -6.55 13.93
N SER A 88 2.23 -6.86 15.20
CA SER A 88 2.01 -5.83 16.24
C SER A 88 3.17 -4.84 16.31
N GLY A 89 2.85 -3.54 16.39
CA GLY A 89 3.83 -2.46 16.42
C GLY A 89 4.27 -1.97 15.05
N LEU A 90 3.66 -2.46 13.96
CA LEU A 90 3.82 -1.94 12.61
C LEU A 90 2.48 -1.43 12.04
N SER A 91 2.55 -0.41 11.21
CA SER A 91 1.41 0.13 10.48
C SER A 91 1.78 0.43 9.03
N TRP A 92 0.79 0.41 8.15
CA TRP A 92 0.94 0.91 6.78
C TRP A 92 0.91 2.43 6.77
N ASP A 93 1.86 3.03 6.06
CA ASP A 93 1.83 4.42 5.63
C ASP A 93 1.53 4.45 4.13
N ILE A 94 0.42 5.12 3.79
CA ILE A 94 -0.11 5.26 2.42
C ILE A 94 -0.10 6.73 1.96
N SER A 95 0.59 7.61 2.69
CA SER A 95 0.65 9.05 2.36
C SER A 95 1.20 9.31 0.96
N ASP A 96 2.06 8.39 0.48
CA ASP A 96 2.72 8.47 -0.82
C ASP A 96 2.02 7.66 -1.94
N LEU A 97 0.93 6.94 -1.64
CA LEU A 97 0.23 6.08 -2.60
C LEU A 97 -0.27 6.83 -3.84
N TYR A 98 -0.69 8.09 -3.67
CA TYR A 98 -1.23 8.92 -4.75
C TYR A 98 -0.27 10.04 -5.20
N THR A 99 0.97 10.04 -4.69
CA THR A 99 2.02 10.99 -5.09
C THR A 99 3.15 10.29 -5.85
N SER A 100 3.54 9.11 -5.40
CA SER A 100 4.63 8.30 -5.95
C SER A 100 4.30 6.82 -6.11
N GLY A 101 3.08 6.40 -5.71
CA GLY A 101 2.62 5.01 -5.88
C GLY A 101 3.10 4.06 -4.80
N GLU A 102 3.63 4.60 -3.70
CA GLU A 102 4.33 3.81 -2.69
C GLU A 102 3.43 3.43 -1.50
N LEU A 103 3.59 2.20 -1.03
CA LEU A 103 3.13 1.70 0.26
C LEU A 103 4.35 1.47 1.16
N ARG A 104 4.30 1.97 2.39
CA ARG A 104 5.41 1.84 3.33
C ARG A 104 5.01 1.17 4.62
N VAL A 105 5.91 0.37 5.16
CA VAL A 105 5.75 -0.24 6.48
C VAL A 105 6.51 0.61 7.49
N VAL A 106 5.80 1.19 8.46
CA VAL A 106 6.37 2.06 9.49
C VAL A 106 6.05 1.52 10.89
N PRO A 107 6.75 1.93 11.95
CA PRO A 107 6.37 1.54 13.31
C PRO A 107 5.04 2.20 13.67
N GLU A 108 4.20 1.52 14.44
CA GLU A 108 3.00 2.15 14.99
C GLU A 108 3.39 3.41 15.78
N PRO A 109 2.72 4.55 15.56
CA PRO A 109 2.99 5.74 16.33
C PRO A 109 2.76 5.43 17.82
N ALA A 110 3.80 5.57 18.63
CA ALA A 110 3.77 5.27 20.08
C ALA A 110 2.66 6.01 20.84
N MET A 111 2.05 7.03 20.24
CA MET A 111 0.90 7.75 20.79
C MET A 111 -0.36 6.89 20.88
N MET A 112 -0.61 5.96 19.93
CA MET A 112 -1.80 5.09 19.98
C MET A 112 -1.71 4.10 21.15
N SER A 113 -0.54 3.50 21.36
CA SER A 113 -0.32 2.59 22.48
C SER A 113 -0.37 3.31 23.84
N LEU A 114 0.16 4.52 23.93
CA LEU A 114 0.06 5.35 25.14
C LEU A 114 -1.37 5.81 25.45
N LEU A 115 -2.17 6.14 24.44
CA LEU A 115 -3.56 6.57 24.65
C LEU A 115 -4.44 5.42 25.17
N LEU A 116 -4.25 4.20 24.66
CA LEU A 116 -4.92 2.99 25.17
C LEU A 116 -4.56 2.70 26.63
N LEU A 117 -3.28 2.85 27.01
CA LEU A 117 -2.84 2.68 28.40
C LEU A 117 -3.31 3.84 29.31
N GLY A 118 -3.37 5.06 28.79
CA GLY A 118 -3.79 6.25 29.53
C GLY A 118 -5.25 6.24 29.98
N LEU A 119 -6.16 5.66 29.18
CA LEU A 119 -7.57 5.52 29.55
C LEU A 119 -7.79 4.56 30.73
N ILE A 120 -6.99 3.50 30.84
CA ILE A 120 -7.06 2.56 31.97
C ILE A 120 -6.58 3.25 33.27
N GLY A 121 -5.52 4.05 33.20
CA GLY A 121 -5.01 4.81 34.34
C GLY A 121 -5.96 5.93 34.81
N ALA A 122 -6.57 6.67 33.88
CA ALA A 122 -7.47 7.78 34.20
C ALA A 122 -8.77 7.33 34.88
N VAL A 123 -9.36 6.20 34.46
CA VAL A 123 -10.55 5.63 35.08
C VAL A 123 -10.26 5.13 36.50
N GLY A 124 -9.07 4.56 36.74
CA GLY A 124 -8.62 4.14 38.07
C GLY A 124 -8.46 5.31 39.05
N LEU A 125 -7.93 6.45 38.58
CA LEU A 125 -7.72 7.63 39.42
C LEU A 125 -9.02 8.40 39.72
N ALA A 126 -9.98 8.40 38.80
CA ALA A 126 -11.29 9.04 38.98
C ALA A 126 -12.14 8.37 40.08
N ARG A 127 -11.93 7.07 40.35
CA ARG A 127 -12.66 6.32 41.38
C ARG A 127 -12.12 6.52 42.80
N ARG A 128 -10.90 7.03 42.96
CA ARG A 128 -10.26 7.21 44.28
C ARG A 128 -10.61 8.53 44.96
N ARG A 129 -11.34 9.43 44.28
CA ARG A 129 -11.73 10.76 44.81
C ARG A 129 -13.22 10.88 45.13
N ARG A 130 -13.94 9.78 45.33
CA ARG A 130 -15.29 9.79 45.91
C ARG A 130 -15.30 9.07 47.23
#